data_AF-Q0ZFT4-F1
#
_entry.id   AF-Q0ZFT4-F1
#
_cell.length_a   1.000
_cell.length_b   1.000
_cell.length_c   1.000
_cell.angle_alpha   90.00
_cell.angle_beta   90.00
_cell.angle_gamma   90.00
#
_symmetry.space_group_name_H-M   'P 1'
#
loop_
_entity.id
_entity.type
_entity.pdbx_description
1 polymer ?
#
loop_
_entity_poly.entity_id
_entity_poly.type
_entity_poly.pdbx_seq_one_letter_code
_entity_poly.pdbx_strand_id
1 'polypeptide(L)'
;YIYASRTLLFQKADGTLKPLAIELSLPHPDGIQHGAKSTVYLPADIDSGVDGQIWQLAKAYASVDDSAWHQLISHWLNTHAVIEPFVIATNRQLSVVHPVHKLLSPHYRDTLNINALARTTLINAGGVFEMTVFPEKYALEMSSIVYKNWKLTEQGLPDDLVKRGMAVPDSSSPYGVRLLIKDYPYAVDGLVIWWAIERWVNEYLAIYYPND
;
A
#
# COMPACT_ATOMS: atom_id res chain seq x y z
N TYR A 1 -13.42 19.32 -5.42
CA TYR A 1 -14.23 18.64 -4.39
C TYR A 1 -13.80 17.19 -4.35
N ILE A 2 -13.38 16.71 -3.19
CA ILE A 2 -13.02 15.31 -2.95
C ILE A 2 -13.97 14.77 -1.88
N TYR A 3 -14.33 13.51 -2.00
CA TYR A 3 -15.12 12.78 -1.00
C TYR A 3 -14.20 11.80 -0.28
N ALA A 4 -14.46 11.51 0.99
CA ALA A 4 -13.93 10.29 1.57
C ALA A 4 -14.81 9.13 1.08
N SER A 5 -14.27 8.29 0.19
CA SER A 5 -15.01 7.17 -0.37
C SER A 5 -14.86 5.88 0.45
N ARG A 6 -15.90 5.03 0.40
CA ARG A 6 -15.84 3.65 0.90
C ARG A 6 -16.57 2.74 -0.09
N THR A 7 -15.88 1.69 -0.54
CA THR A 7 -16.43 0.74 -1.51
C THR A 7 -16.72 -0.60 -0.84
N LEU A 8 -17.94 -1.11 -1.02
CA LEU A 8 -18.32 -2.46 -0.58
C LEU A 8 -18.14 -3.44 -1.74
N LEU A 9 -17.34 -4.49 -1.52
CA LEU A 9 -17.09 -5.57 -2.48
C LEU A 9 -17.69 -6.88 -1.97
N PHE A 10 -18.23 -7.68 -2.89
CA PHE A 10 -18.74 -9.02 -2.61
C PHE A 10 -18.01 -10.07 -3.43
N GLN A 11 -17.53 -11.12 -2.77
CA GLN A 11 -16.93 -12.27 -3.44
C GLN A 11 -18.03 -13.20 -3.95
N LYS A 12 -18.12 -13.33 -5.28
CA LYS A 12 -19.07 -14.23 -5.92
C LYS A 12 -18.61 -15.69 -5.79
N ALA A 13 -19.55 -16.62 -6.04
CA ALA A 13 -19.26 -18.05 -6.09
C ALA A 13 -18.24 -18.43 -7.18
N ASP A 14 -18.13 -17.63 -8.23
CA ASP A 14 -17.11 -17.78 -9.29
C ASP A 14 -15.72 -17.28 -8.89
N GLY A 15 -15.55 -16.78 -7.65
CA GLY A 15 -14.28 -16.29 -7.11
C GLY A 15 -14.00 -14.81 -7.36
N THR A 16 -14.72 -14.15 -8.27
CA THR A 16 -14.47 -12.74 -8.62
C THR A 16 -15.16 -11.77 -7.65
N LEU A 17 -14.59 -10.56 -7.49
CA LEU A 17 -15.16 -9.50 -6.67
C LEU A 17 -16.13 -8.63 -7.47
N LYS A 18 -17.30 -8.34 -6.90
CA LYS A 18 -18.30 -7.43 -7.47
C LYS A 18 -18.50 -6.22 -6.53
N PRO A 19 -18.39 -4.97 -7.03
CA PRO A 19 -18.79 -3.80 -6.25
C PRO A 19 -20.30 -3.79 -6.04
N LEU A 20 -20.73 -3.60 -4.79
CA LEU A 20 -22.12 -3.55 -4.37
C LEU A 20 -22.61 -2.13 -4.07
N ALA A 21 -21.73 -1.27 -3.58
CA ALA A 21 -22.05 0.11 -3.25
C ALA A 21 -20.76 0.94 -3.14
N ILE A 22 -20.90 2.25 -3.40
CA ILE A 22 -19.88 3.25 -3.08
C ILE A 22 -20.54 4.32 -2.22
N GLU A 23 -20.04 4.51 -1.01
CA GLU A 23 -20.39 5.61 -0.13
C GLU A 23 -19.44 6.78 -0.41
N LEU A 24 -19.97 7.96 -0.70
CA LEU A 24 -19.19 9.20 -0.81
C LEU A 24 -19.55 10.13 0.34
N SER A 25 -18.56 10.47 1.15
CA SER A 25 -18.76 11.19 2.42
C SER A 25 -18.07 12.54 2.41
N LEU A 26 -18.73 13.56 2.94
CA LEU A 26 -18.14 14.86 3.26
C LEU A 26 -18.21 15.12 4.76
N PRO A 27 -17.30 15.93 5.34
CA PRO A 27 -17.48 16.45 6.68
C PRO A 27 -18.85 17.13 6.82
N HIS A 28 -19.50 16.97 7.97
CA HIS A 28 -20.78 17.64 8.21
C HIS A 28 -20.59 19.18 8.15
N PRO A 29 -21.47 19.94 7.48
CA PRO A 29 -21.31 21.39 7.31
C PRO A 29 -21.26 22.16 8.64
N ASP A 30 -21.93 21.65 9.67
CA ASP A 30 -21.97 22.26 11.01
C ASP A 30 -20.77 21.86 11.91
N GLY A 31 -19.81 21.12 11.38
CA GLY A 31 -18.57 20.74 12.06
C GLY A 31 -18.41 19.23 12.32
N ILE A 32 -17.17 18.82 12.59
CA ILE A 32 -16.75 17.41 12.67
C ILE A 32 -17.45 16.63 13.80
N GLN A 33 -17.93 17.32 14.84
CA GLN A 33 -18.67 16.71 15.95
C GLN A 33 -20.01 16.08 15.51
N HIS A 34 -20.52 16.50 14.35
CA HIS A 34 -21.74 15.94 13.75
C HIS A 34 -21.44 14.79 12.76
N GLY A 35 -20.18 14.37 12.64
CA GLY A 35 -19.75 13.27 11.79
C GLY A 35 -19.64 13.64 10.32
N ALA A 36 -20.01 12.70 9.45
CA ALA A 36 -19.97 12.86 7.99
C ALA A 36 -21.38 12.86 7.40
N LYS A 37 -21.59 13.66 6.35
CA LYS A 37 -22.76 13.58 5.48
C LYS A 37 -22.41 12.67 4.31
N SER A 38 -23.00 11.48 4.30
CA SER A 38 -22.75 10.45 3.29
C SER A 38 -23.91 10.30 2.32
N THR A 39 -23.59 10.00 1.07
CA THR A 39 -24.54 9.50 0.06
C THR A 39 -24.04 8.17 -0.45
N VAL A 40 -24.94 7.18 -0.55
CA VAL A 40 -24.62 5.84 -1.06
C VAL A 40 -25.11 5.71 -2.50
N TYR A 41 -24.21 5.27 -3.36
CA TYR A 41 -24.46 5.00 -4.77
C TYR A 41 -24.42 3.50 -5.02
N LEU A 42 -25.39 3.01 -5.79
CA LEU A 42 -25.53 1.60 -6.14
C LEU A 42 -25.15 1.36 -7.60
N PRO A 43 -24.70 0.15 -7.96
CA PRO A 43 -24.41 -0.22 -9.33
C PRO A 43 -25.61 0.01 -10.26
N ALA A 44 -25.36 0.72 -11.36
CA ALA A 44 -26.28 0.88 -12.49
C ALA A 44 -25.51 0.65 -13.80
N ASP A 45 -26.17 0.03 -14.79
CA ASP A 45 -25.57 -0.22 -16.09
C ASP A 45 -25.37 1.09 -16.85
N ILE A 46 -24.32 1.17 -17.67
CA ILE A 46 -23.96 2.41 -18.38
C ILE A 46 -25.06 2.87 -19.34
N ASP A 47 -25.88 1.95 -19.83
CA ASP A 47 -27.02 2.20 -20.71
C ASP A 47 -28.27 2.66 -19.93
N SER A 48 -28.24 2.68 -18.59
CA SER A 48 -29.34 3.10 -17.72
C SER A 48 -29.47 4.63 -17.61
N GLY A 49 -29.01 5.38 -18.63
CA GLY A 49 -29.09 6.84 -18.66
C GLY A 49 -28.33 7.51 -17.52
N VAL A 50 -28.99 8.42 -16.80
CA VAL A 50 -28.38 9.24 -15.75
C VAL A 50 -27.81 8.41 -14.59
N ASP A 51 -28.49 7.34 -14.20
CA ASP A 51 -28.06 6.51 -13.06
C ASP A 51 -26.75 5.76 -13.37
N GLY A 52 -26.60 5.30 -14.61
CA GLY A 52 -25.35 4.71 -15.10
C GLY A 52 -24.19 5.70 -15.02
N GLN A 53 -24.41 6.96 -15.43
CA GLN A 53 -23.40 8.02 -15.35
C GLN A 53 -23.05 8.40 -13.91
N ILE A 54 -24.05 8.48 -13.03
CA ILE A 54 -23.84 8.72 -11.59
C ILE A 54 -22.97 7.60 -10.98
N TRP A 55 -23.23 6.34 -11.32
CA TRP A 55 -22.42 5.22 -10.85
C TRP A 55 -20.97 5.28 -11.38
N GLN A 56 -20.78 5.64 -12.65
CA GLN A 56 -19.42 5.85 -13.18
C GLN A 56 -18.68 6.97 -12.44
N LEU A 57 -19.37 8.06 -12.12
CA LEU A 57 -18.77 9.17 -11.37
C LEU A 57 -18.44 8.77 -9.93
N ALA A 58 -19.28 7.97 -9.27
CA ALA A 58 -18.99 7.44 -7.94
C ALA A 58 -17.72 6.57 -7.93
N LYS A 59 -17.56 5.70 -8.94
CA LYS A 59 -16.31 4.96 -9.15
C LYS A 59 -15.12 5.87 -9.41
N ALA A 60 -15.29 6.92 -10.21
CA ALA A 60 -14.21 7.87 -10.49
C ALA A 60 -13.70 8.54 -9.20
N TYR A 61 -14.58 8.95 -8.29
CA TYR A 61 -14.18 9.49 -6.99
C TYR A 61 -13.42 8.46 -6.14
N ALA A 62 -13.93 7.22 -6.07
CA ALA A 62 -13.22 6.16 -5.35
C ALA A 62 -11.84 5.87 -5.95
N SER A 63 -11.70 5.92 -7.28
CA SER A 63 -10.42 5.75 -7.97
C SER A 63 -9.46 6.92 -7.75
N VAL A 64 -9.97 8.15 -7.57
CA VAL A 64 -9.13 9.31 -7.22
C VAL A 64 -8.53 9.13 -5.82
N ASP A 65 -9.33 8.69 -4.86
CA ASP A 65 -8.87 8.37 -3.50
C ASP A 65 -7.79 7.28 -3.52
N ASP A 66 -8.07 6.17 -4.22
CA ASP A 66 -7.14 5.06 -4.35
C ASP A 66 -5.84 5.46 -5.06
N SER A 67 -5.92 6.28 -6.12
CA SER A 67 -4.74 6.76 -6.84
C SER A 67 -3.81 7.58 -5.95
N ALA A 68 -4.36 8.48 -5.12
CA ALA A 68 -3.55 9.25 -4.19
C ALA A 68 -2.98 8.38 -3.07
N TRP A 69 -3.77 7.47 -2.51
CA TRP A 69 -3.30 6.53 -1.50
C TRP A 69 -2.19 5.63 -2.04
N HIS A 70 -2.35 5.11 -3.26
CA HIS A 70 -1.35 4.31 -3.94
C HIS A 70 -0.05 5.10 -4.11
N GLN A 71 -0.10 6.28 -4.76
CA GLN A 71 1.10 7.04 -5.07
C GLN A 71 1.82 7.53 -3.82
N LEU A 72 1.07 8.01 -2.83
CA LEU A 72 1.63 8.64 -1.64
C LEU A 72 2.04 7.63 -0.55
N ILE A 73 1.18 6.64 -0.29
CA ILE A 73 1.34 5.72 0.84
C ILE A 73 1.93 4.39 0.38
N SER A 74 1.24 3.70 -0.53
CA SER A 74 1.65 2.35 -0.93
C SER A 74 2.99 2.36 -1.68
N HIS A 75 3.22 3.40 -2.47
CA HIS A 75 4.42 3.58 -3.27
C HIS A 75 5.44 4.47 -2.54
N TRP A 76 5.21 5.78 -2.42
CA TRP A 76 6.22 6.68 -1.84
C TRP A 76 6.58 6.32 -0.40
N LEU A 77 5.62 6.26 0.52
CA LEU A 77 5.93 6.01 1.93
C LEU A 77 6.48 4.59 2.16
N ASN A 78 5.71 3.57 1.78
CA ASN A 78 5.96 2.17 2.15
C ASN A 78 7.11 1.50 1.37
N THR A 79 7.66 2.14 0.32
CA THR A 79 8.85 1.64 -0.36
C THR A 79 9.99 2.67 -0.37
N HIS A 80 9.79 3.85 -0.95
CA HIS A 80 10.87 4.83 -1.10
C HIS A 80 11.35 5.39 0.23
N ALA A 81 10.43 5.98 1.01
CA ALA A 81 10.79 6.73 2.21
C ALA A 81 11.28 5.83 3.35
N VAL A 82 10.64 4.68 3.56
CA VAL A 82 11.02 3.75 4.64
C VAL A 82 12.31 2.99 4.39
N ILE A 83 12.71 2.78 3.13
CA ILE A 83 13.96 2.05 2.81
C ILE A 83 15.21 2.93 2.92
N GLU A 84 15.12 4.22 2.60
CA GLU A 84 16.27 5.15 2.65
C GLU A 84 17.03 5.13 4.00
N PRO A 85 16.38 5.11 5.18
CA PRO A 85 17.05 4.92 6.47
C PRO A 85 17.90 3.63 6.57
N PHE A 86 17.42 2.50 6.02
CA PHE A 86 18.18 1.24 6.02
C PHE A 86 19.42 1.31 5.13
N VAL A 87 19.32 2.00 3.98
CA VAL A 87 20.49 2.26 3.10
C VAL A 87 21.55 3.05 3.86
N ILE A 88 21.14 4.13 4.53
CA ILE A 88 22.04 5.01 5.29
C ILE A 88 22.68 4.24 6.45
N ALA A 89 21.88 3.52 7.26
CA ALA A 89 22.37 2.76 8.39
C ALA A 89 23.36 1.66 7.96
N THR A 90 23.03 0.91 6.91
CA THR A 90 23.90 -0.16 6.38
C THR A 90 25.27 0.38 5.96
N ASN A 91 25.31 1.48 5.20
CA ASN A 91 26.57 2.06 4.73
C ASN A 91 27.39 2.71 5.86
N ARG A 92 26.72 3.22 6.91
CA ARG A 92 27.40 3.88 8.03
C ARG A 92 27.92 2.90 9.08
N GLN A 93 27.27 1.76 9.25
CA GLN A 93 27.52 0.87 10.40
C GLN A 93 28.04 -0.51 10.00
N LEU A 94 27.84 -0.96 8.76
CA LEU A 94 28.32 -2.26 8.29
C LEU A 94 29.40 -2.07 7.23
N SER A 95 30.61 -2.56 7.53
CA SER A 95 31.73 -2.57 6.59
C SER A 95 31.33 -3.28 5.28
N VAL A 96 31.91 -2.87 4.15
CA VAL A 96 31.67 -3.50 2.83
C VAL A 96 32.00 -5.00 2.79
N VAL A 97 32.81 -5.49 3.73
CA VAL A 97 33.11 -6.93 3.87
C VAL A 97 32.13 -7.68 4.79
N HIS A 98 31.30 -6.97 5.56
CA HIS A 98 30.33 -7.57 6.49
C HIS A 98 29.27 -8.37 5.72
N PRO A 99 28.91 -9.59 6.17
CA PRO A 99 27.98 -10.46 5.44
C PRO A 99 26.61 -9.80 5.21
N VAL A 100 26.02 -9.17 6.23
CA VAL A 100 24.75 -8.45 6.08
C VAL A 100 24.85 -7.24 5.13
N HIS A 101 26.01 -6.57 5.05
CA HIS A 101 26.20 -5.52 4.06
C HIS A 101 26.11 -6.09 2.63
N LYS A 102 26.80 -7.22 2.38
CA LYS A 102 26.79 -7.89 1.07
C LYS A 102 25.41 -8.44 0.71
N LEU A 103 24.66 -8.92 1.69
CA LEU A 103 23.30 -9.40 1.50
C LEU A 103 22.36 -8.27 1.08
N LEU A 104 22.43 -7.11 1.76
CA LEU A 104 21.46 -6.03 1.59
C LEU A 104 21.82 -5.05 0.46
N SER A 105 23.11 -4.81 0.20
CA SER A 105 23.55 -3.76 -0.73
C SER A 105 22.99 -3.85 -2.15
N PRO A 106 22.78 -5.05 -2.76
CA PRO A 106 22.17 -5.13 -4.09
C PRO A 106 20.74 -4.61 -4.13
N HIS A 107 20.01 -4.69 -3.01
CA HIS A 107 18.61 -4.24 -2.89
C HIS A 107 18.47 -2.72 -2.71
N TYR A 108 19.58 -2.00 -2.51
CA TYR A 108 19.59 -0.55 -2.32
C TYR A 108 19.99 0.23 -3.57
N ARG A 109 20.24 -0.49 -4.67
CA ARG A 109 20.68 0.12 -5.92
C ARG A 109 19.72 1.23 -6.33
N ASP A 110 20.29 2.40 -6.56
CA ASP A 110 19.62 3.62 -7.00
C ASP A 110 18.57 4.23 -6.05
N THR A 111 18.27 3.62 -4.88
CA THR A 111 17.27 4.14 -3.93
C THR A 111 17.54 5.58 -3.50
N LEU A 112 18.77 5.89 -3.07
CA LEU A 112 19.12 7.25 -2.64
C LEU A 112 19.07 8.25 -3.81
N ASN A 113 19.45 7.81 -5.01
CA ASN A 113 19.47 8.66 -6.19
C ASN A 113 18.05 9.03 -6.63
N ILE A 114 17.15 8.04 -6.76
CA ILE A 114 15.77 8.30 -7.13
C ILE A 114 15.03 9.10 -6.05
N ASN A 115 15.28 8.83 -4.77
CA ASN A 115 14.67 9.61 -3.69
C ASN A 115 15.16 11.06 -3.66
N ALA A 116 16.45 11.30 -3.92
CA ALA A 116 16.97 12.65 -4.03
C ALA A 116 16.33 13.42 -5.20
N LEU A 117 16.17 12.78 -6.36
CA LEU A 117 15.47 13.37 -7.49
C LEU A 117 13.98 13.60 -7.21
N ALA A 118 13.33 12.67 -6.52
CA ALA A 118 11.93 12.82 -6.12
C ALA A 118 11.75 14.04 -5.22
N ARG A 119 12.62 14.23 -4.23
CA ARG A 119 12.60 15.42 -3.35
C ARG A 119 12.78 16.75 -4.07
N THR A 120 13.40 16.78 -5.25
CA THR A 120 13.67 18.03 -5.97
C THR A 120 12.71 18.31 -7.12
N THR A 121 12.06 17.29 -7.67
CA THR A 121 11.19 17.44 -8.86
C THR A 121 9.79 16.86 -8.70
N LEU A 122 9.59 15.86 -7.85
CA LEU A 122 8.33 15.14 -7.71
C LEU A 122 7.52 15.64 -6.52
N ILE A 123 8.04 15.50 -5.30
CA ILE A 123 7.31 15.74 -4.05
C ILE A 123 7.62 17.09 -3.39
N ASN A 124 8.40 17.96 -4.06
CA ASN A 124 8.63 19.32 -3.59
C ASN A 124 7.37 20.19 -3.77
N ALA A 125 7.35 21.32 -3.05
CA ALA A 125 6.32 22.34 -3.24
C ALA A 125 6.27 22.81 -4.71
N GLY A 126 5.09 22.78 -5.32
CA GLY A 126 4.89 23.06 -6.74
C GLY A 126 5.50 22.02 -7.69
N GLY A 127 5.93 20.87 -7.17
CA GLY A 127 6.46 19.75 -7.94
C GLY A 127 5.35 18.95 -8.64
N VAL A 128 5.76 17.93 -9.42
CA VAL A 128 4.82 17.14 -10.24
C VAL A 128 3.70 16.51 -9.42
N PHE A 129 3.99 16.03 -8.21
CA PHE A 129 3.01 15.37 -7.35
C PHE A 129 1.92 16.35 -6.91
N GLU A 130 2.28 17.52 -6.39
CA GLU A 130 1.31 18.52 -5.94
C GLU A 130 0.45 19.07 -7.08
N MET A 131 0.97 19.09 -8.31
CA MET A 131 0.24 19.57 -9.48
C MET A 131 -0.73 18.55 -10.09
N THR A 132 -0.55 17.25 -9.81
CA THR A 132 -1.24 16.18 -10.55
C THR A 132 -2.03 15.22 -9.67
N VAL A 133 -1.79 15.20 -8.35
CA VAL A 133 -2.47 14.31 -7.40
C VAL A 133 -3.26 15.17 -6.41
N PHE A 134 -4.52 14.78 -6.16
CA PHE A 134 -5.49 15.63 -5.46
C PHE A 134 -5.10 16.18 -4.08
N PRO A 135 -4.24 15.53 -3.25
CA PRO A 135 -3.87 16.10 -1.96
C PRO A 135 -3.09 17.41 -2.09
N GLU A 136 -2.55 17.71 -3.27
CA GLU A 136 -1.79 18.92 -3.56
C GLU A 136 -0.72 19.16 -2.47
N LYS A 137 -0.62 20.39 -1.96
CA LYS A 137 0.30 20.80 -0.89
C LYS A 137 0.14 20.05 0.44
N TYR A 138 -0.94 19.28 0.63
CA TYR A 138 -1.17 18.48 1.84
C TYR A 138 -0.64 17.03 1.71
N ALA A 139 -0.13 16.63 0.54
CA ALA A 139 0.31 15.27 0.28
C ALA A 139 1.37 14.78 1.30
N LEU A 140 2.46 15.50 1.48
CA LEU A 140 3.53 15.04 2.39
C LEU A 140 3.11 15.06 3.87
N GLU A 141 2.22 15.97 4.27
CA GLU A 141 1.67 15.95 5.63
C GLU A 141 0.77 14.71 5.84
N MET A 142 -0.06 14.37 4.86
CA MET A 142 -0.88 13.15 4.90
C MET A 142 -0.02 11.89 5.07
N SER A 143 1.08 11.76 4.32
CA SER A 143 1.95 10.58 4.45
C SER A 143 2.60 10.51 5.84
N SER A 144 3.01 11.65 6.40
CA SER A 144 3.52 11.74 7.77
C SER A 144 2.49 11.32 8.83
N ILE A 145 1.22 11.72 8.66
CA ILE A 145 0.13 11.30 9.55
C ILE A 145 -0.07 9.79 9.48
N VAL A 146 -0.07 9.18 8.28
CA VAL A 146 -0.21 7.74 8.10
C VAL A 146 0.99 6.99 8.70
N TYR A 147 2.21 7.51 8.54
CA TYR A 147 3.43 6.91 9.05
C TYR A 147 3.43 6.72 10.58
N LYS A 148 2.66 7.52 11.33
CA LYS A 148 2.53 7.35 12.80
C LYS A 148 2.05 5.96 13.21
N ASN A 149 1.33 5.26 12.33
CA ASN A 149 0.82 3.91 12.57
C ASN A 149 1.59 2.83 11.80
N TRP A 150 2.64 3.21 11.05
CA TRP A 150 3.45 2.27 10.30
C TRP A 150 4.32 1.44 11.23
N LYS A 151 4.42 0.13 10.95
CA LYS A 151 5.21 -0.82 11.74
C LYS A 151 5.95 -1.76 10.81
N LEU A 152 7.27 -1.84 10.98
CA LEU A 152 8.15 -2.69 10.17
C LEU A 152 7.72 -4.16 10.18
N THR A 153 7.34 -4.70 11.34
CA THR A 153 6.94 -6.10 11.49
C THR A 153 5.64 -6.45 10.80
N GLU A 154 4.84 -5.46 10.40
CA GLU A 154 3.58 -5.68 9.67
C GLU A 154 3.75 -5.51 8.15
N GLN A 155 4.99 -5.31 7.65
CA GLN A 155 5.27 -5.17 6.23
C GLN A 155 5.59 -6.51 5.53
N GLY A 156 5.77 -7.59 6.30
CA GLY A 156 5.88 -8.93 5.74
C GLY A 156 4.57 -9.34 5.08
N LEU A 157 4.65 -9.92 3.88
CA LEU A 157 3.45 -10.20 3.09
C LEU A 157 2.43 -11.11 3.82
N PRO A 158 2.83 -12.20 4.50
CA PRO A 158 1.88 -13.01 5.27
C PRO A 158 1.16 -12.20 6.38
N ASP A 159 1.91 -11.38 7.11
CA ASP A 159 1.37 -10.57 8.22
C ASP A 159 0.44 -9.46 7.71
N ASP A 160 0.79 -8.80 6.61
CA ASP A 160 -0.09 -7.81 5.95
C ASP A 160 -1.41 -8.45 5.51
N LEU A 161 -1.36 -9.62 4.87
CA LEU A 161 -2.56 -10.33 4.41
C LEU A 161 -3.48 -10.72 5.57
N VAL A 162 -2.92 -11.19 6.69
CA VAL A 162 -3.68 -11.51 7.89
C VAL A 162 -4.27 -10.24 8.51
N LYS A 163 -3.48 -9.17 8.64
CA LYS A 163 -3.92 -7.88 9.21
C LYS A 163 -5.09 -7.28 8.44
N ARG A 164 -5.07 -7.37 7.11
CA ARG A 164 -6.17 -6.88 6.24
C ARG A 164 -7.37 -7.82 6.18
N GLY A 165 -7.30 -8.98 6.85
CA GLY A 165 -8.34 -10.01 6.80
C GLY A 165 -8.45 -10.69 5.43
N MET A 166 -7.39 -10.67 4.63
CA MET A 166 -7.35 -11.33 3.31
C MET A 166 -6.80 -12.77 3.39
N ALA A 167 -6.22 -13.14 4.52
CA ALA A 167 -5.76 -14.48 4.84
C ALA A 167 -5.97 -14.80 6.31
N VAL A 168 -5.88 -16.08 6.65
CA VAL A 168 -5.83 -16.56 8.04
C VAL A 168 -4.58 -17.43 8.24
N PRO A 169 -4.02 -17.48 9.47
CA PRO A 169 -2.93 -18.39 9.78
C PRO A 169 -3.30 -19.84 9.45
N ASP A 170 -2.38 -20.56 8.81
CA ASP A 170 -2.54 -21.96 8.43
C ASP A 170 -1.19 -22.66 8.42
N SER A 171 -0.91 -23.46 9.46
CA SER A 171 0.33 -24.21 9.60
C SER A 171 0.52 -25.33 8.57
N SER A 172 -0.54 -25.70 7.85
CA SER A 172 -0.43 -26.68 6.76
C SER A 172 0.00 -26.04 5.43
N SER A 173 -0.10 -24.71 5.32
CA SER A 173 0.37 -23.96 4.16
C SER A 173 1.89 -23.79 4.23
N PRO A 174 2.63 -23.99 3.11
CA PRO A 174 4.07 -23.70 3.07
C PRO A 174 4.41 -22.23 3.30
N TYR A 175 3.41 -21.34 3.19
CA TYR A 175 3.54 -19.90 3.41
C TYR A 175 2.99 -19.44 4.76
N GLY A 176 2.58 -20.38 5.63
CA GLY A 176 2.04 -20.09 6.97
C GLY A 176 0.64 -19.47 6.99
N VAL A 177 0.04 -19.21 5.83
CA VAL A 177 -1.28 -18.57 5.69
C VAL A 177 -2.12 -19.23 4.60
N ARG A 178 -3.44 -19.12 4.74
CA ARG A 178 -4.43 -19.50 3.74
C ARG A 178 -5.27 -18.29 3.32
N LEU A 179 -5.27 -17.99 2.04
CA LEU A 179 -6.03 -16.88 1.46
C LEU A 179 -7.54 -17.10 1.57
N LEU A 180 -8.29 -16.03 1.86
CA LEU A 180 -9.75 -16.04 1.80
C LEU A 180 -10.26 -15.84 0.37
N ILE A 181 -9.52 -15.08 -0.42
CA ILE A 181 -9.70 -14.98 -1.87
C ILE A 181 -8.65 -15.87 -2.53
N LYS A 182 -9.07 -17.05 -2.98
CA LYS A 182 -8.14 -18.08 -3.52
C LYS A 182 -7.36 -17.57 -4.73
N ASP A 183 -8.03 -16.87 -5.64
CA ASP A 183 -7.45 -16.27 -6.82
C ASP A 183 -7.25 -14.76 -6.61
N TYR A 184 -6.33 -14.42 -5.69
CA TYR A 184 -5.87 -13.05 -5.47
C TYR A 184 -4.45 -12.94 -6.04
N PRO A 185 -4.27 -12.49 -7.30
CA PRO A 185 -3.00 -12.63 -8.03
C PRO A 185 -1.79 -12.05 -7.30
N TYR A 186 -1.89 -10.81 -6.79
CA TYR A 186 -0.81 -10.19 -6.01
C TYR A 186 -0.38 -11.05 -4.81
N ALA A 187 -1.34 -11.60 -4.06
CA ALA A 187 -1.04 -12.39 -2.87
C ALA A 187 -0.51 -13.78 -3.24
N VAL A 188 -1.10 -14.43 -4.24
CA VAL A 188 -0.68 -15.75 -4.72
C VAL A 188 0.76 -15.70 -5.20
N ASP A 189 1.09 -14.75 -6.09
CA ASP A 189 2.43 -14.63 -6.64
C ASP A 189 3.41 -14.09 -5.59
N GLY A 190 2.98 -13.10 -4.81
CA GLY A 190 3.81 -12.47 -3.79
C GLY A 190 4.25 -13.46 -2.71
N LEU A 191 3.40 -14.41 -2.30
CA LEU A 191 3.74 -15.39 -1.27
C LEU A 191 4.85 -16.34 -1.75
N VAL A 192 4.88 -16.68 -3.04
CA VAL A 192 5.95 -17.48 -3.64
C VAL A 192 7.28 -16.73 -3.57
N ILE A 193 7.29 -15.44 -3.94
CA ILE A 193 8.50 -14.61 -3.90
C ILE A 193 8.97 -14.40 -2.46
N TRP A 194 8.06 -14.08 -1.54
CA TRP A 194 8.35 -13.92 -0.12
C TRP A 194 9.04 -15.17 0.45
N TRP A 195 8.45 -16.34 0.21
CA TRP A 195 8.97 -17.62 0.66
C TRP A 195 10.37 -17.93 0.11
N ALA A 196 10.62 -17.61 -1.17
CA ALA A 196 11.93 -17.80 -1.76
C ALA A 196 13.00 -16.88 -1.12
N ILE A 197 12.66 -15.61 -0.86
CA ILE A 197 13.55 -14.64 -0.22
C ILE A 197 13.85 -15.07 1.22
N GLU A 198 12.83 -15.43 2.00
CA GLU A 198 12.98 -15.87 3.39
C GLU A 198 13.94 -17.06 3.51
N ARG A 199 13.76 -18.08 2.66
CA ARG A 199 14.66 -19.24 2.64
C ARG A 199 16.09 -18.88 2.30
N TRP A 200 16.28 -18.06 1.26
CA TRP A 200 17.61 -17.59 0.86
C TRP A 200 18.30 -16.84 1.99
N VAL A 201 17.60 -15.90 2.64
CA VAL A 201 18.15 -15.11 3.75
C VAL A 201 18.51 -16.00 4.94
N ASN A 202 17.66 -16.96 5.30
CA ASN A 202 17.91 -17.90 6.39
C ASN A 202 19.15 -18.77 6.13
N GLU A 203 19.26 -19.35 4.93
CA GLU A 203 20.43 -20.16 4.54
C GLU A 203 21.71 -19.32 4.49
N TYR A 204 21.63 -18.08 3.99
CA TYR A 204 22.78 -17.17 3.95
C TYR A 204 23.28 -16.79 5.35
N LEU A 205 22.38 -16.41 6.26
CA LEU A 205 22.75 -15.96 7.61
C LEU A 205 23.32 -17.10 8.45
N ALA A 206 22.80 -18.32 8.32
CA ALA A 206 23.29 -19.49 9.04
C ALA A 206 24.76 -19.83 8.77
N ILE A 207 25.32 -19.40 7.63
CA ILE A 207 26.75 -19.56 7.31
C ILE A 207 27.65 -18.70 8.20
N TYR A 208 27.18 -17.50 8.56
CA TYR A 208 27.96 -16.48 9.26
C TYR A 208 27.62 -16.37 10.75
N TYR A 209 26.41 -16.77 11.14
CA TYR A 209 25.90 -16.68 12.51
C TYR A 209 25.37 -18.06 12.94
N PRO A 210 26.20 -18.92 13.57
CA PRO A 210 25.80 -20.26 13.98
C PRO A 210 24.91 -20.28 15.24
N ASN A 211 24.87 -19.16 15.96
CA ASN A 211 24.21 -18.99 17.25
C ASN A 211 23.53 -17.61 17.28
N ASP A 212 22.56 -17.45 18.19
CA ASP A 212 21.97 -16.16 18.56
C ASP A 212 22.97 -15.22 19.25
#